data_AF-A0A183BGB7-F1
#
_entry.id   AF-A0A183BGB7-F1
#
_cell.length_a   1.000
_cell.length_b   1.000
_cell.length_c   1.000
_cell.angle_alpha   90.00
_cell.angle_beta   90.00
_cell.angle_gamma   90.00
#
_symmetry.space_group_name_H-M   'P 1'
#
loop_
_entity.id
_entity.type
_entity.pdbx_description
1 polymer ?
#
loop_
_entity_poly.entity_id
_entity_poly.type
_entity_poly.pdbx_seq_one_letter_code
_entity_poly.pdbx_strand_id
1 'polypeptide(L)'
;MPGHEKRFRKFASIEYKGVLFMTPSDFINSLTRDVPAQYRLIPIGERELEGFLKKTPPKNKVSNNLFRQIRDEGVLSYSEYLFLLQVLTKPHSGFEIAFKMLDTDLSGSVDAHEFAKLNHVIAQAAVDSGLSKDNAPSDLTLPTNEVFHTTLMTHLFGKNQDCPLTYQEFIRFMHNVQTEALEVEFRSYSMGLPSISPVDFAQIILRYTTLSKADREFRVQRLREKLEGPVVG
;
A
#
# COMPACT_ATOMS: atom_id res chain seq x y z
N MET A 1 4.89 13.60 -6.19
CA MET A 1 5.71 12.97 -5.13
C MET A 1 5.48 13.55 -3.73
N PRO A 2 5.35 14.87 -3.46
CA PRO A 2 5.07 15.40 -2.11
C PRO A 2 3.75 14.91 -1.47
N GLY A 3 2.81 14.44 -2.30
CA GLY A 3 1.53 13.90 -1.86
C GLY A 3 1.61 12.56 -1.14
N HIS A 4 2.60 11.71 -1.45
CA HIS A 4 2.69 10.37 -0.86
C HIS A 4 3.14 10.42 0.59
N GLU A 5 4.18 11.20 0.91
CA GLU A 5 4.59 11.43 2.30
C GLU A 5 3.45 12.04 3.12
N LYS A 6 2.84 13.13 2.63
CA LYS A 6 1.75 13.79 3.33
C LYS A 6 0.58 12.84 3.58
N ARG A 7 0.28 11.96 2.62
CA ARG A 7 -0.77 10.95 2.75
C ARG A 7 -0.36 9.84 3.71
N PHE A 8 0.91 9.41 3.68
CA PHE A 8 1.45 8.45 4.65
C PHE A 8 1.30 8.99 6.07
N ARG A 9 1.86 10.18 6.37
CA ARG A 9 1.75 10.82 7.69
C ARG A 9 0.32 11.03 8.15
N LYS A 10 -0.59 11.35 7.23
CA LYS A 10 -2.01 11.56 7.55
C LYS A 10 -2.72 10.28 8.00
N PHE A 11 -2.29 9.13 7.52
CA PHE A 11 -2.97 7.84 7.76
C PHE A 11 -2.17 6.90 8.66
N ALA A 12 -0.86 7.10 8.86
CA ALA A 12 -0.05 6.31 9.77
C ALA A 12 -0.59 6.41 11.20
N SER A 13 -0.80 5.27 11.84
CA SER A 13 -1.37 5.18 13.19
C SER A 13 -0.45 4.52 14.22
N ILE A 14 0.72 4.03 13.81
CA ILE A 14 1.69 3.37 14.70
C ILE A 14 2.98 4.17 14.77
N GLU A 15 3.54 4.32 15.97
CA GLU A 15 4.90 4.82 16.20
C GLU A 15 5.72 3.75 16.92
N TYR A 16 6.92 3.46 16.42
CA TYR A 16 7.87 2.57 17.07
C TYR A 16 9.28 3.16 17.05
N LYS A 17 9.89 3.34 18.22
CA LYS A 17 11.21 3.99 18.38
C LYS A 17 11.34 5.34 17.64
N GLY A 18 10.27 6.14 17.62
CA GLY A 18 10.25 7.45 16.92
C GLY A 18 10.08 7.36 15.40
N VAL A 19 9.81 6.17 14.84
CA VAL A 19 9.52 5.97 13.42
C VAL A 19 8.03 5.68 13.23
N LEU A 20 7.43 6.32 12.24
CA LEU A 20 6.02 6.16 11.87
C LEU A 20 5.81 4.95 10.96
N PHE A 21 4.76 4.19 11.26
CA PHE A 21 4.30 3.04 10.48
C PHE A 21 2.80 3.12 10.19
N MET A 22 2.42 2.53 9.07
CA MET A 22 1.02 2.22 8.75
C MET A 22 0.69 0.81 9.17
N THR A 23 -0.52 0.59 9.68
CA THR A 23 -1.10 -0.75 9.68
C THR A 23 -1.57 -1.13 8.28
N PRO A 24 -1.77 -2.43 7.98
CA PRO A 24 -2.49 -2.86 6.78
C PRO A 24 -3.85 -2.17 6.59
N SER A 25 -4.61 -1.92 7.67
CA SER A 25 -5.84 -1.13 7.61
C SER A 25 -5.59 0.32 7.18
N ASP A 26 -4.55 0.97 7.70
CA ASP A 26 -4.17 2.33 7.32
C ASP A 26 -3.84 2.42 5.83
N PHE A 27 -3.07 1.45 5.32
CA PHE A 27 -2.74 1.36 3.90
C PHE A 27 -4.03 1.29 3.05
N ILE A 28 -4.92 0.35 3.36
CA ILE A 28 -6.19 0.18 2.63
C ILE A 28 -7.07 1.43 2.70
N ASN A 29 -7.18 2.06 3.88
CA ASN A 29 -7.91 3.31 4.05
C ASN A 29 -7.26 4.46 3.27
N SER A 30 -5.93 4.47 3.18
CA SER A 30 -5.20 5.48 2.43
C SER A 30 -5.46 5.38 0.93
N LEU A 31 -5.85 4.23 0.38
CA LEU A 31 -6.21 4.07 -1.04
C LEU A 31 -7.64 4.58 -1.31
N THR A 32 -8.57 4.28 -0.40
CA THR A 32 -10.01 4.41 -0.65
C THR A 32 -10.65 5.66 -0.05
N ARG A 33 -10.02 6.29 0.94
CA ARG A 33 -10.60 7.44 1.68
C ARG A 33 -9.79 8.70 1.49
N ASP A 34 -10.45 9.85 1.59
CA ASP A 34 -9.78 11.15 1.61
C ASP A 34 -9.23 11.50 3.00
N VAL A 35 -9.86 10.97 4.06
CA VAL A 35 -9.50 11.17 5.47
C VAL A 35 -9.41 9.82 6.20
N PRO A 36 -8.53 9.70 7.20
CA PRO A 36 -8.43 8.49 7.99
C PRO A 36 -9.68 8.26 8.82
N ALA A 37 -9.95 7.00 9.16
CA ALA A 37 -11.03 6.65 10.08
C ALA A 37 -10.71 7.05 11.53
N GLN A 38 -9.42 7.13 11.87
CA GLN A 38 -8.92 7.49 13.18
C GLN A 38 -7.64 8.32 13.04
N TYR A 39 -7.47 9.33 13.89
CA TYR A 39 -6.30 10.24 13.87
C TYR A 39 -5.28 9.94 14.97
N ARG A 40 -5.51 8.89 15.77
CA ARG A 40 -4.69 8.59 16.94
C ARG A 40 -3.43 7.82 16.54
N LEU A 41 -2.27 8.41 16.81
CA LEU A 41 -0.99 7.74 16.80
C LEU A 41 -0.83 6.89 18.08
N ILE A 42 -0.48 5.63 17.92
CA ILE A 42 -0.32 4.65 19.00
C ILE A 42 1.16 4.25 19.06
N PRO A 43 1.88 4.66 20.11
CA PRO A 43 3.24 4.18 20.32
C PRO A 43 3.20 2.74 20.81
N ILE A 44 3.94 1.85 20.15
CA ILE A 44 4.03 0.43 20.48
C ILE A 44 5.41 0.07 21.05
N GLY A 45 5.50 -1.05 21.76
CA GLY A 45 6.77 -1.61 22.26
C GLY A 45 7.23 -2.83 21.47
N GLU A 46 8.47 -3.29 21.70
CA GLU A 46 9.07 -4.46 21.02
C GLU A 46 8.18 -5.72 21.13
N ARG A 47 7.62 -6.00 22.31
CA ARG A 47 6.74 -7.17 22.52
C ARG A 47 5.47 -7.14 21.66
N GLU A 48 4.93 -5.95 21.42
CA GLU A 48 3.73 -5.78 20.61
C GLU A 48 4.06 -5.93 19.12
N LEU A 49 5.17 -5.33 18.69
CA LEU A 49 5.72 -5.54 17.35
C LEU A 49 5.98 -7.03 17.09
N GLU A 50 6.69 -7.73 17.97
CA GLU A 50 6.91 -9.18 17.87
C GLU A 50 5.59 -9.97 17.78
N GLY A 51 4.58 -9.53 18.52
CA GLY A 51 3.22 -10.08 18.49
C GLY A 51 2.57 -9.96 17.11
N PHE A 52 2.64 -8.78 16.50
CA PHE A 52 2.15 -8.53 15.13
C PHE A 52 2.87 -9.39 14.10
N LEU A 53 4.21 -9.41 14.16
CA LEU A 53 5.02 -10.18 13.22
C LEU A 53 4.76 -11.69 13.34
N LYS A 54 4.56 -12.21 14.56
CA LYS A 54 4.22 -13.63 14.79
C LYS A 54 2.89 -14.03 14.16
N LYS A 55 1.94 -13.10 14.03
CA LYS A 55 0.63 -13.34 13.40
C LYS A 55 0.64 -13.17 11.88
N THR A 56 1.75 -12.68 11.31
CA THR A 56 1.87 -12.47 9.87
C THR A 56 1.79 -13.80 9.13
N PRO A 57 0.84 -13.99 8.20
CA PRO A 57 0.74 -15.20 7.41
C PRO A 57 1.96 -15.34 6.49
N PRO A 58 2.48 -16.55 6.24
CA PRO A 58 3.57 -16.76 5.29
C PRO A 58 3.12 -16.61 3.82
N LYS A 59 4.04 -16.30 2.91
CA LYS A 59 3.80 -16.15 1.46
C LYS A 59 3.13 -17.33 0.76
N ASN A 60 3.24 -18.54 1.31
CA ASN A 60 2.64 -19.75 0.72
C ASN A 60 1.13 -19.89 0.98
N LYS A 61 0.55 -19.10 1.90
CA LYS A 61 -0.90 -19.04 2.07
C LYS A 61 -1.50 -18.31 0.88
N VAL A 62 -2.13 -19.06 -0.02
CA VAL A 62 -2.84 -18.51 -1.19
C VAL A 62 -4.02 -17.69 -0.69
N SER A 63 -3.84 -16.37 -0.64
CA SER A 63 -4.92 -15.44 -0.35
C SER A 63 -4.69 -14.10 -1.05
N ASN A 64 -5.78 -13.51 -1.53
CA ASN A 64 -5.86 -12.15 -2.06
C ASN A 64 -6.46 -11.17 -1.03
N ASN A 65 -6.37 -11.51 0.26
CA ASN A 65 -6.90 -10.70 1.37
C ASN A 65 -5.86 -10.46 2.47
N LEU A 66 -4.57 -10.46 2.13
CA LEU A 66 -3.45 -10.32 3.08
C LEU A 66 -3.66 -9.13 4.02
N PHE A 67 -3.91 -7.93 3.47
CA PHE A 67 -4.04 -6.73 4.28
C PHE A 67 -5.33 -6.75 5.13
N ARG A 68 -6.45 -7.20 4.55
CA ARG A 68 -7.73 -7.32 5.28
C ARG A 68 -7.72 -8.41 6.35
N GLN A 69 -6.87 -9.41 6.21
CA GLN A 69 -6.68 -10.46 7.19
C GLN A 69 -5.88 -9.96 8.40
N ILE A 70 -4.80 -9.20 8.16
CA ILE A 70 -3.91 -8.69 9.21
C ILE A 70 -4.52 -7.48 9.93
N ARG A 71 -5.23 -6.61 9.21
CA ARG A 71 -5.91 -5.41 9.75
C ARG A 71 -4.95 -4.49 10.50
N ASP A 72 -5.19 -4.30 11.79
CA ASP A 72 -4.43 -3.38 12.66
C ASP A 72 -3.22 -4.06 13.31
N GLU A 73 -3.05 -5.38 13.12
CA GLU A 73 -1.99 -6.18 13.77
C GLU A 73 -0.76 -6.36 12.87
N GLY A 74 -0.31 -5.26 12.26
CA GLY A 74 0.84 -5.25 11.36
C GLY A 74 1.46 -3.87 11.23
N VAL A 75 2.69 -3.82 10.73
CA VAL A 75 3.42 -2.58 10.48
C VAL A 75 4.00 -2.57 9.06
N LEU A 76 3.80 -1.45 8.38
CA LEU A 76 4.30 -1.13 7.05
C LEU A 76 5.06 0.18 7.14
N SER A 77 6.33 0.15 6.76
CA SER A 77 7.19 1.33 6.71
C SER A 77 6.83 2.23 5.52
N TYR A 78 7.36 3.47 5.52
CA TYR A 78 7.13 4.40 4.41
C TYR A 78 7.69 3.88 3.07
N SER A 79 8.85 3.22 3.08
CA SER A 79 9.41 2.62 1.85
C SER A 79 8.54 1.51 1.31
N GLU A 80 8.00 0.65 2.18
CA GLU A 80 7.06 -0.41 1.78
C GLU A 80 5.74 0.15 1.29
N TYR A 81 5.24 1.24 1.89
CA TYR A 81 4.08 1.96 1.38
C TYR A 81 4.31 2.42 -0.07
N LEU A 82 5.47 3.04 -0.36
CA LEU A 82 5.81 3.47 -1.72
C LEU A 82 5.95 2.27 -2.68
N PHE A 83 6.59 1.19 -2.23
CA PHE A 83 6.69 -0.04 -3.01
C PHE A 83 5.30 -0.61 -3.35
N LEU A 84 4.39 -0.70 -2.40
CA LEU A 84 3.03 -1.17 -2.62
C LEU A 84 2.27 -0.27 -3.59
N LEU A 85 2.41 1.05 -3.51
CA LEU A 85 1.84 1.97 -4.50
C LEU A 85 2.39 1.73 -5.92
N GLN A 86 3.68 1.44 -6.04
CA GLN A 86 4.28 1.08 -7.33
C GLN A 86 3.72 -0.24 -7.85
N VAL A 87 3.54 -1.24 -6.98
CA VAL A 87 2.89 -2.52 -7.35
C VAL A 87 1.50 -2.28 -7.92
N LEU A 88 0.68 -1.41 -7.31
CA LEU A 88 -0.68 -1.12 -7.78
C LEU A 88 -0.77 -0.58 -9.21
N THR A 89 0.25 0.15 -9.65
CA THR A 89 0.26 0.83 -10.97
C THR A 89 1.08 0.09 -12.02
N LYS A 90 1.84 -0.93 -11.63
CA LYS A 90 2.76 -1.61 -12.53
C LYS A 90 1.99 -2.61 -13.41
N PRO A 91 2.12 -2.53 -14.75
CA PRO A 91 1.48 -3.50 -15.64
C PRO A 91 2.16 -4.86 -15.52
N HIS A 92 1.42 -5.94 -15.80
CA HIS A 92 1.94 -7.31 -15.76
C HIS A 92 3.19 -7.50 -16.65
N SER A 93 3.24 -6.85 -17.81
CA SER A 93 4.41 -6.87 -18.71
C SER A 93 5.67 -6.26 -18.08
N GLY A 94 5.53 -5.42 -17.07
CA GLY A 94 6.64 -4.79 -16.35
C GLY A 94 7.11 -5.58 -15.12
N PHE A 95 6.48 -6.70 -14.79
CA PHE A 95 6.84 -7.45 -13.58
C PHE A 95 8.16 -8.21 -13.73
N GLU A 96 8.42 -8.80 -14.90
CA GLU A 96 9.70 -9.49 -15.16
C GLU A 96 10.89 -8.53 -15.05
N ILE A 97 10.73 -7.32 -15.60
CA ILE A 97 11.76 -6.27 -15.51
C ILE A 97 11.97 -5.86 -14.05
N ALA A 98 10.89 -5.66 -13.29
CA ALA A 98 10.99 -5.30 -11.87
C ALA A 98 11.68 -6.39 -11.04
N PHE A 99 11.39 -7.66 -11.31
CA PHE A 99 12.05 -8.79 -10.65
C PHE A 99 13.55 -8.82 -10.99
N LYS A 100 13.93 -8.69 -12.27
CA LYS A 100 15.33 -8.65 -12.69
C LYS A 100 16.10 -7.42 -12.17
N MET A 101 15.40 -6.33 -11.86
CA MET A 101 15.99 -5.17 -11.19
C MET A 101 16.27 -5.42 -9.70
N LEU A 102 15.53 -6.35 -9.09
CA LEU A 102 15.70 -6.75 -7.68
C LEU A 102 16.72 -7.87 -7.51
N ASP A 103 16.67 -8.89 -8.37
CA ASP A 103 17.59 -10.03 -8.42
C ASP A 103 18.93 -9.58 -9.02
N THR A 104 19.77 -8.98 -8.18
CA THR A 104 21.03 -8.35 -8.58
C THR A 104 22.13 -9.35 -8.86
N ASP A 105 22.07 -10.52 -8.22
CA ASP A 105 23.02 -11.61 -8.38
C ASP A 105 22.61 -12.64 -9.45
N LEU A 106 21.42 -12.48 -10.04
CA LEU A 106 20.83 -13.38 -11.04
C LEU A 106 20.63 -14.81 -10.52
N SER A 107 20.40 -14.96 -9.22
CA SER A 107 20.12 -16.25 -8.58
C SER A 107 18.75 -16.83 -8.97
N GLY A 108 17.88 -16.03 -9.59
CA GLY A 108 16.51 -16.41 -9.95
C GLY A 108 15.54 -16.30 -8.78
N SER A 109 15.97 -15.71 -7.66
CA SER A 109 15.16 -15.39 -6.48
C SER A 109 15.62 -14.06 -5.90
N VAL A 110 14.72 -13.33 -5.25
CA VAL A 110 15.05 -12.09 -4.54
C VAL A 110 15.21 -12.41 -3.07
N ASP A 111 16.33 -12.03 -2.47
CA ASP A 111 16.52 -12.15 -1.02
C ASP A 111 16.04 -10.90 -0.25
N ALA A 112 16.01 -11.01 1.08
CA ALA A 112 15.54 -9.93 1.95
C ALA A 112 16.40 -8.66 1.86
N HIS A 113 17.71 -8.81 1.63
CA HIS A 113 18.65 -7.70 1.56
C HIS A 113 18.56 -6.98 0.21
N GLU A 114 18.38 -7.71 -0.89
CA GLU A 114 18.08 -7.17 -2.21
C GLU A 114 16.78 -6.36 -2.21
N PHE A 115 15.74 -6.89 -1.58
CA PHE A 115 14.47 -6.17 -1.42
C PHE A 115 14.62 -4.91 -0.54
N ALA A 116 15.38 -4.99 0.55
CA ALA A 116 15.63 -3.86 1.43
C ALA A 116 16.39 -2.72 0.71
N LYS A 117 17.35 -3.05 -0.16
CA LYS A 117 18.06 -2.06 -1.00
C LYS A 117 17.09 -1.30 -1.90
N LEU A 118 16.14 -1.97 -2.54
CA LEU A 118 15.14 -1.29 -3.38
C LEU A 118 14.29 -0.32 -2.55
N ASN A 119 13.80 -0.78 -1.39
CA ASN A 119 13.02 0.07 -0.49
C ASN A 119 13.81 1.32 -0.06
N HIS A 120 15.11 1.18 0.18
CA HIS A 120 16.00 2.29 0.48
C HIS A 120 16.14 3.24 -0.72
N VAL A 121 16.37 2.73 -1.93
CA VAL A 121 16.47 3.54 -3.16
C VAL A 121 15.15 4.28 -3.47
N ILE A 122 14.01 3.61 -3.30
CA ILE A 122 12.68 4.23 -3.49
C ILE A 122 12.46 5.36 -2.49
N ALA A 123 12.82 5.13 -1.22
CA ALA A 123 12.73 6.16 -0.18
C ALA A 123 13.67 7.34 -0.47
N GLN A 124 14.92 7.08 -0.84
CA GLN A 124 15.89 8.12 -1.19
C GLN A 124 15.46 8.92 -2.41
N ALA A 125 15.00 8.28 -3.48
CA ALA A 125 14.50 8.97 -4.66
C ALA A 125 13.28 9.85 -4.35
N ALA A 126 12.41 9.42 -3.42
CA ALA A 126 11.31 10.24 -2.93
C ALA A 126 11.83 11.48 -2.17
N VAL A 127 12.89 11.31 -1.37
CA VAL A 127 13.56 12.38 -0.60
C VAL A 127 14.27 13.39 -1.51
N ASP A 128 15.10 12.93 -2.44
CA ASP A 128 15.86 13.78 -3.38
C ASP A 128 14.96 14.61 -4.32
N SER A 129 13.72 14.15 -4.54
CA SER A 129 12.70 14.86 -5.33
C SER A 129 12.10 16.09 -4.63
N GLY A 130 12.61 16.49 -3.45
CA GLY A 130 12.27 17.76 -2.80
C GLY A 130 11.83 17.69 -1.34
N LEU A 131 12.21 16.64 -0.60
CA LEU A 131 11.92 16.50 0.83
C LEU A 131 13.24 16.67 1.61
N SER A 132 13.27 17.64 2.52
CA SER A 132 14.31 17.87 3.55
C SER A 132 15.75 18.11 3.05
N LYS A 133 16.16 19.39 3.06
CA LYS A 133 17.56 19.84 3.01
C LYS A 133 18.33 19.64 4.33
N ASP A 134 17.71 19.03 5.33
CA ASP A 134 18.30 18.91 6.67
C ASP A 134 18.64 17.45 6.96
N ASN A 135 19.91 17.19 7.26
CA ASN A 135 20.53 15.90 7.60
C ASN A 135 19.99 15.25 8.91
N ALA A 136 18.72 15.45 9.27
CA ALA A 136 18.09 14.79 10.40
C ALA A 136 17.55 13.42 9.96
N PRO A 137 17.68 12.35 10.79
CA PRO A 137 16.95 11.11 10.54
C PRO A 137 15.45 11.44 10.54
N SER A 138 14.81 11.29 9.38
CA SER A 138 13.39 11.47 9.24
C SER A 138 12.69 10.37 10.05
N ASP A 139 11.61 10.71 10.76
CA ASP A 139 10.69 9.77 11.40
C ASP A 139 10.00 8.80 10.42
N LEU A 140 10.37 8.85 9.14
CA LEU A 140 9.95 7.95 8.06
C LEU A 140 11.04 6.97 7.63
N THR A 141 12.29 7.21 8.04
CA THR A 141 13.44 6.39 7.64
C THR A 141 13.83 5.47 8.78
N LEU A 142 13.96 4.19 8.46
CA LEU A 142 14.52 3.22 9.38
C LEU A 142 16.04 3.50 9.54
N PRO A 143 16.59 3.56 10.76
CA PRO A 143 18.03 3.63 10.96
C PRO A 143 18.75 2.54 10.15
N THR A 144 19.76 2.92 9.36
CA THR A 144 20.48 2.03 8.42
C THR A 144 21.13 0.80 9.05
N ASN A 145 21.27 0.77 10.38
CA ASN A 145 21.87 -0.34 11.12
C ASN A 145 20.84 -1.25 11.82
N GLU A 146 19.54 -0.90 11.82
CA GLU A 146 18.47 -1.75 12.34
C GLU A 146 17.62 -2.25 11.16
N VAL A 147 17.76 -3.53 10.81
CA VAL A 147 16.81 -4.18 9.88
C VAL A 147 15.51 -4.36 10.65
N PHE A 148 14.58 -3.41 10.56
CA PHE A 148 13.28 -3.58 11.19
C PHE A 148 12.53 -4.69 10.48
N HIS A 149 12.14 -5.70 11.25
CA HIS A 149 11.22 -6.71 10.79
C HIS A 149 9.83 -6.06 10.68
N THR A 150 9.36 -5.93 9.45
CA THR A 150 8.01 -5.42 9.15
C THR A 150 7.10 -6.58 8.77
N THR A 151 5.81 -6.30 8.64
CA THR A 151 4.82 -7.28 8.17
C THR A 151 5.14 -7.77 6.77
N LEU A 152 5.52 -6.88 5.84
CA LEU A 152 5.79 -7.28 4.46
C LEU A 152 7.10 -8.09 4.35
N MET A 153 8.16 -7.69 5.05
CA MET A 153 9.40 -8.47 5.14
C MET A 153 9.15 -9.86 5.72
N THR A 154 8.37 -9.96 6.80
CA THR A 154 8.04 -11.23 7.45
C THR A 154 7.18 -12.12 6.54
N HIS A 155 6.25 -11.53 5.79
CA HIS A 155 5.40 -12.27 4.84
C HIS A 155 6.23 -12.88 3.71
N LEU A 156 7.09 -12.07 3.07
CA LEU A 156 7.85 -12.45 1.88
C LEU A 156 9.04 -13.34 2.20
N PHE A 157 9.79 -13.05 3.27
CA PHE A 157 11.08 -13.68 3.58
C PHE A 157 11.07 -14.54 4.83
N GLY A 158 9.95 -14.61 5.54
CA GLY A 158 9.85 -15.31 6.81
C GLY A 158 10.42 -14.51 7.98
N LYS A 159 10.21 -15.00 9.20
CA LYS A 159 10.64 -14.30 10.42
C LYS A 159 12.16 -14.12 10.49
N ASN A 160 12.91 -15.11 10.01
CA ASN A 160 14.37 -15.11 10.01
C ASN A 160 14.97 -14.54 8.72
N GLN A 161 14.13 -14.11 7.76
CA GLN A 161 14.56 -13.58 6.47
C GLN A 161 15.41 -14.57 5.63
N ASP A 162 15.21 -15.86 5.82
CA ASP A 162 15.96 -16.97 5.22
C ASP A 162 15.21 -17.64 4.05
N CYS A 163 14.01 -17.14 3.72
CA CYS A 163 13.18 -17.70 2.67
C CYS A 163 13.16 -16.77 1.44
N PRO A 164 14.07 -16.94 0.46
CA PRO A 164 14.09 -16.10 -0.73
C PRO A 164 12.76 -16.18 -1.51
N LEU A 165 12.52 -15.18 -2.35
CA LEU A 165 11.28 -15.00 -3.10
C LEU A 165 11.52 -15.33 -4.56
N THR A 166 10.97 -16.44 -5.05
CA THR A 166 11.08 -16.82 -6.45
C THR A 166 10.29 -15.87 -7.35
N TYR A 167 10.60 -15.87 -8.65
CA TYR A 167 9.83 -15.08 -9.64
C TYR A 167 8.32 -15.36 -9.57
N GLN A 168 7.92 -16.63 -9.51
CA GLN A 168 6.50 -17.00 -9.49
C GLN A 168 5.78 -16.50 -8.22
N GLU A 169 6.47 -16.49 -7.08
CA GLU A 169 5.92 -15.96 -5.83
C GLU A 169 5.84 -14.43 -5.85
N PHE A 170 6.84 -13.75 -6.42
CA PHE A 170 6.82 -12.30 -6.59
C PHE A 170 5.66 -11.84 -7.48
N ILE A 171 5.46 -12.49 -8.62
CA ILE A 171 4.33 -12.20 -9.53
C ILE A 171 2.99 -12.42 -8.85
N ARG A 172 2.85 -13.55 -8.14
CA ARG A 172 1.64 -13.88 -7.40
C ARG A 172 1.35 -12.84 -6.32
N PHE A 173 2.37 -12.42 -5.59
CA PHE A 173 2.25 -11.37 -4.60
C PHE A 173 1.75 -10.07 -5.24
N MET A 174 2.39 -9.60 -6.32
CA MET A 174 1.97 -8.37 -7.00
C MET A 174 0.52 -8.44 -7.50
N HIS A 175 0.14 -9.56 -8.12
CA HIS A 175 -1.23 -9.79 -8.57
C HIS A 175 -2.24 -9.79 -7.41
N ASN A 176 -1.90 -10.43 -6.29
CA ASN A 176 -2.76 -10.47 -5.12
C ASN A 176 -2.94 -9.09 -4.49
N VAL A 177 -1.89 -8.27 -4.42
CA VAL A 177 -1.97 -6.88 -3.94
C VAL A 177 -2.89 -6.04 -4.83
N GLN A 178 -2.74 -6.13 -6.15
CA GLN A 178 -3.61 -5.43 -7.11
C GLN A 178 -5.06 -5.88 -6.99
N THR A 179 -5.29 -7.19 -6.92
CA THR A 179 -6.63 -7.78 -6.74
C THR A 179 -7.26 -7.33 -5.43
N GLU A 180 -6.49 -7.34 -4.34
CA GLU A 180 -6.97 -6.93 -3.02
C GLU A 180 -7.40 -5.46 -3.00
N ALA A 181 -6.60 -4.57 -3.61
CA ALA A 181 -6.93 -3.15 -3.70
C ALA A 181 -8.21 -2.90 -4.50
N LEU A 182 -8.37 -3.56 -5.65
CA LEU A 182 -9.60 -3.49 -6.46
C LEU A 182 -10.82 -3.98 -5.70
N GLU A 183 -10.69 -5.10 -4.98
CA GLU A 183 -11.78 -5.64 -4.16
C GLU A 183 -12.18 -4.71 -3.01
N VAL A 184 -11.22 -4.04 -2.36
CA VAL A 184 -11.54 -3.04 -1.32
C VAL A 184 -12.29 -1.88 -1.95
N GLU A 185 -11.80 -1.35 -3.07
CA GLU A 185 -12.47 -0.23 -3.74
C GLU A 185 -13.89 -0.63 -4.14
N PHE A 186 -14.07 -1.79 -4.77
CA PHE A 186 -15.40 -2.31 -5.11
C PHE A 186 -16.33 -2.42 -3.89
N ARG A 187 -15.86 -3.06 -2.81
CA ARG A 187 -16.67 -3.26 -1.58
C ARG A 187 -17.06 -1.95 -0.91
N SER A 188 -16.24 -0.91 -1.03
CA SER A 188 -16.53 0.41 -0.45
C SER A 188 -17.75 1.07 -1.10
N TYR A 189 -18.08 0.73 -2.36
CA TYR A 189 -19.25 1.22 -3.07
C TYR A 189 -20.40 0.20 -3.13
N SER A 190 -20.10 -1.10 -3.22
CA SER A 190 -21.15 -2.12 -3.38
C SER A 190 -21.95 -2.35 -2.10
N MET A 191 -21.42 -1.96 -0.94
CA MET A 191 -22.06 -2.15 0.38
C MET A 191 -22.51 -3.61 0.63
N GLY A 192 -21.77 -4.59 0.09
CA GLY A 192 -22.07 -6.01 0.21
C GLY A 192 -22.90 -6.61 -0.94
N LEU A 193 -23.29 -5.79 -1.91
CA LEU A 193 -23.97 -6.24 -3.13
C LEU A 193 -22.98 -6.82 -4.16
N PRO A 194 -23.45 -7.70 -5.08
CA PRO A 194 -22.62 -8.27 -6.14
C PRO A 194 -22.31 -7.29 -7.28
N SER A 195 -22.88 -6.08 -7.26
CA SER A 195 -22.68 -5.05 -8.27
C SER A 195 -22.61 -3.65 -7.63
N ILE A 196 -22.03 -2.71 -8.37
CA ILE A 196 -22.04 -1.27 -8.06
C ILE A 196 -22.92 -0.54 -9.08
N SER A 197 -23.47 0.61 -8.71
CA SER A 197 -24.27 1.40 -9.66
C SER A 197 -23.37 2.02 -10.75
N PRO A 198 -23.92 2.35 -11.93
CA PRO A 198 -23.19 3.11 -12.95
C PRO A 198 -22.65 4.45 -12.43
N VAL A 199 -23.34 5.06 -11.47
CA VAL A 199 -22.95 6.32 -10.82
C VAL A 199 -21.72 6.11 -9.94
N ASP A 200 -21.70 5.04 -9.13
CA ASP A 200 -20.56 4.69 -8.28
C ASP A 200 -19.34 4.32 -9.12
N PHE A 201 -19.56 3.54 -10.19
CA PHE A 201 -18.51 3.22 -11.14
C PHE A 201 -17.90 4.49 -11.76
N ALA A 202 -18.73 5.43 -12.19
CA ALA A 202 -18.25 6.71 -12.70
C ALA A 202 -17.47 7.50 -11.64
N GLN A 203 -17.89 7.50 -10.37
CA GLN A 203 -17.15 8.15 -9.29
C GLN A 203 -15.76 7.55 -9.09
N ILE A 204 -15.64 6.22 -9.14
CA ILE A 204 -14.35 5.51 -9.06
C ILE A 204 -13.44 5.97 -10.20
N ILE A 205 -13.90 5.90 -11.45
CA ILE A 205 -13.08 6.28 -12.61
C ILE A 205 -12.67 7.75 -12.54
N LEU A 206 -13.61 8.64 -12.24
CA LEU A 206 -13.35 10.08 -12.17
C LEU A 206 -12.36 10.46 -11.06
N ARG A 207 -12.24 9.65 -10.00
CA ARG A 207 -11.25 9.86 -8.93
C ARG A 207 -9.81 9.84 -9.43
N TYR A 208 -9.53 9.03 -10.45
CA TYR A 208 -8.18 8.87 -11.03
C TYR A 208 -7.92 9.80 -12.22
N THR A 209 -8.78 10.79 -12.45
CA THR A 209 -8.59 11.82 -13.49
C THR A 209 -7.96 13.08 -12.92
N THR A 210 -7.42 13.93 -13.79
CA THR A 210 -6.86 15.25 -13.44
C THR A 210 -7.93 16.33 -13.23
N LEU A 211 -9.21 15.95 -13.18
CA LEU A 211 -10.34 16.87 -13.07
C LEU A 211 -10.45 17.46 -11.65
N SER A 212 -10.92 18.70 -11.58
CA SER A 212 -11.22 19.35 -10.28
C SER A 212 -12.36 18.62 -9.54
N LYS A 213 -12.50 18.85 -8.23
CA LYS A 213 -13.62 18.28 -7.46
C LYS A 213 -14.98 18.69 -8.06
N ALA A 214 -15.14 19.98 -8.39
CA ALA A 214 -16.35 20.52 -9.00
C ALA A 214 -16.65 19.87 -10.37
N ASP A 215 -15.61 19.67 -11.20
CA ASP A 215 -15.74 19.02 -12.51
C ASP A 215 -16.18 17.56 -12.43
N ARG A 216 -15.71 16.85 -11.40
CA ARG A 216 -16.10 15.46 -11.15
C ARG A 216 -17.55 15.41 -10.67
N GLU A 217 -17.92 16.25 -9.71
CA GLU A 217 -19.30 16.35 -9.20
C GLU A 217 -20.29 16.71 -10.31
N PHE A 218 -19.96 17.67 -11.17
CA PHE A 218 -20.78 18.05 -12.33
C PHE A 218 -21.02 16.87 -13.29
N ARG A 219 -19.97 16.11 -13.61
CA ARG A 219 -20.09 14.94 -14.51
C ARG A 219 -20.93 13.81 -13.89
N VAL A 220 -20.77 13.57 -12.59
CA VAL A 220 -21.58 12.60 -11.84
C VAL A 220 -23.05 13.03 -11.81
N GLN A 221 -23.32 14.31 -11.58
CA GLN A 221 -24.68 14.86 -11.55
C GLN A 221 -25.37 14.72 -12.92
N ARG A 222 -24.67 15.07 -14.00
CA ARG A 222 -25.19 14.88 -15.37
C ARG A 222 -25.49 13.41 -15.69
N LEU A 223 -24.70 12.48 -15.15
CA LEU A 223 -24.96 11.05 -15.31
C LEU A 223 -26.23 10.62 -14.56
N ARG A 224 -26.44 11.11 -13.34
CA ARG A 224 -27.67 10.85 -12.55
C ARG A 224 -28.91 11.31 -13.29
N GLU A 225 -28.91 12.55 -13.78
CA GLU A 225 -30.05 13.13 -14.52
C GLU A 225 -30.42 12.32 -15.77
N LYS A 226 -29.41 11.78 -16.49
CA LYS A 226 -29.65 10.92 -17.65
C LYS A 226 -30.23 9.55 -17.30
N LEU A 227 -29.91 9.03 -16.12
CA LEU A 227 -30.35 7.70 -15.66
C LEU A 227 -31.74 7.75 -15.02
N GLU A 228 -32.10 8.85 -14.37
CA GLU A 228 -33.42 9.05 -13.73
C GLU A 228 -34.52 9.37 -14.76
N GLY A 229 -34.17 9.75 -15.99
CA GLY A 229 -35.11 10.09 -17.05
C GLY A 229 -35.85 11.42 -16.79
N PRO A 230 -36.57 11.98 -17.77
CA PRO A 230 -37.39 13.16 -17.53
C PRO A 230 -38.52 12.79 -16.56
N VAL A 231 -38.67 13.55 -15.47
CA VAL A 231 -39.87 13.53 -14.64
C VAL A 231 -41.03 13.97 -15.53
N VAL A 232 -41.81 13.01 -16.02
CA VAL A 232 -43.03 13.28 -16.79
C VAL A 232 -44.03 13.88 -15.82
N GLY A 233 -44.20 15.20 -15.90
CA GLY A 233 -45.27 15.94 -15.22
C GLY A 233 -46.63 15.77 -15.88
#